data_AF-A0A147J513-F1
#
_entry.id   AF-A0A147J513-F1
#
_cell.length_a   1.000
_cell.length_b   1.000
_cell.length_c   1.000
_cell.angle_alpha   90.00
_cell.angle_beta   90.00
_cell.angle_gamma   90.00
#
_symmetry.space_group_name_H-M   'P 1'
#
loop_
_entity.id
_entity.type
_entity.pdbx_description
1 polymer ?
#
loop_
_entity_poly.entity_id
_entity_poly.type
_entity_poly.pdbx_seq_one_letter_code
_entity_poly.pdbx_strand_id
1 'polypeptide(L)'
;MRVFAALAVLMASPIAVPAQAQKQAEVQPKFSTPAKAAQVLEANVTDRAPVPPITDKENLWLLDLSTGGRVTIWLRPDVAPKMVERIKTLTRRHFYDGLTFHRVIDGFMAQGG
;
A
#
# COMPACT_ATOMS: atom_id res chain seq x y z
N MET A 1 -58.60 9.66 -47.35
CA MET A 1 -57.19 9.51 -46.93
C MET A 1 -56.49 10.83 -47.24
N ARG A 2 -56.44 11.75 -46.26
CA ARG A 2 -56.14 13.17 -46.48
C ARG A 2 -55.17 13.67 -45.39
N VAL A 3 -53.95 14.01 -45.84
CA VAL A 3 -53.11 15.21 -45.57
C VAL A 3 -52.64 15.56 -44.13
N PHE A 4 -51.42 16.10 -44.07
CA PHE A 4 -50.79 16.95 -43.02
C PHE A 4 -50.31 16.22 -41.73
N ALA A 5 -49.32 16.66 -40.96
CA ALA A 5 -48.22 17.60 -41.08
C ALA A 5 -47.43 17.49 -39.75
N ALA A 6 -46.13 17.75 -39.83
CA ALA A 6 -45.29 18.51 -38.91
C ALA A 6 -45.70 18.74 -37.41
N LEU A 7 -44.71 18.50 -36.54
CA LEU A 7 -44.26 19.38 -35.44
C LEU A 7 -45.03 19.43 -34.10
N ALA A 8 -44.39 18.90 -33.04
CA ALA A 8 -44.43 19.39 -31.64
C ALA A 8 -43.22 18.74 -30.90
N VAL A 9 -42.09 19.41 -30.67
CA VAL A 9 -41.78 20.44 -29.64
C VAL A 9 -41.87 19.92 -28.20
N LEU A 10 -40.80 20.19 -27.42
CA LEU A 10 -40.65 20.14 -25.95
C LEU A 10 -40.54 18.70 -25.34
N MET A 11 -39.50 18.29 -24.59
CA MET A 11 -38.82 18.99 -23.49
C MET A 11 -37.38 18.48 -23.31
N ALA A 12 -36.45 19.42 -23.21
CA ALA A 12 -35.24 19.24 -22.43
C ALA A 12 -35.60 19.28 -20.93
N SER A 13 -35.04 18.37 -20.13
CA SER A 13 -34.92 18.58 -18.69
C SER A 13 -33.67 17.86 -18.19
N PRO A 14 -32.70 18.60 -17.61
CA PRO A 14 -31.61 17.99 -16.86
C PRO A 14 -32.18 17.49 -15.54
N ILE A 15 -31.99 16.21 -15.24
CA ILE A 15 -32.17 15.75 -13.86
C ILE A 15 -30.98 16.32 -13.08
N ALA A 16 -31.24 17.46 -12.44
CA ALA A 16 -30.45 17.99 -11.36
C ALA A 16 -30.48 16.97 -10.22
N VAL A 17 -29.44 16.13 -10.14
CA VAL A 17 -29.15 15.37 -8.92
C VAL A 17 -28.77 16.42 -7.86
N PRO A 18 -29.49 16.49 -6.72
CA PRO A 18 -29.11 17.42 -5.67
C PRO A 18 -27.75 17.00 -5.13
N ALA A 19 -26.86 17.97 -5.09
CA ALA A 19 -25.61 17.94 -4.34
C ALA A 19 -25.91 17.52 -2.90
N GLN A 20 -25.72 16.24 -2.59
CA GLN A 20 -25.52 15.82 -1.21
C GLN A 20 -24.12 16.27 -0.80
N ALA A 21 -24.13 17.42 -0.14
CA ALA A 21 -23.03 17.96 0.62
C ALA A 21 -22.39 16.91 1.52
N GLN A 22 -21.07 17.01 1.56
CA GLN A 22 -20.12 16.19 2.29
C GLN A 22 -20.56 15.92 3.73
N LYS A 23 -20.63 14.64 4.11
CA LYS A 23 -20.26 14.23 5.47
C LYS A 23 -18.93 13.49 5.36
N GLN A 24 -17.87 14.29 5.27
CA GLN A 24 -16.52 13.83 5.59
C GLN A 24 -16.56 13.36 7.03
N ALA A 25 -16.65 12.05 7.23
CA ALA A 25 -16.17 11.44 8.46
C ALA A 25 -14.65 11.63 8.42
N GLU A 26 -14.20 12.71 9.03
CA GLU A 26 -12.83 12.94 9.42
C GLU A 26 -12.41 11.79 10.34
N VAL A 27 -11.94 10.68 9.75
CA VAL A 27 -11.16 9.69 10.49
C VAL A 27 -9.80 10.34 10.71
N GLN A 28 -9.74 11.13 11.78
CA GLN A 28 -8.50 11.57 12.38
C GLN A 28 -7.59 10.33 12.50
N PRO A 29 -6.40 10.31 11.88
CA PRO A 29 -5.38 9.42 12.35
C PRO A 29 -4.95 9.99 13.70
N LYS A 30 -5.61 9.55 14.78
CA LYS A 30 -5.12 9.75 16.14
C LYS A 30 -3.87 8.87 16.33
N PHE A 31 -2.80 9.22 15.63
CA PHE A 31 -1.44 8.93 16.09
C PHE A 31 -1.08 10.05 17.07
N SER A 32 -1.80 10.08 18.19
CA SER A 32 -1.36 10.86 19.34
C SER A 32 -0.16 10.15 19.92
N THR A 33 1.04 10.63 19.60
CA THR A 33 2.24 10.33 20.36
C THR A 33 2.04 10.80 21.80
N PRO A 34 2.36 9.99 22.80
CA PRO A 34 3.10 10.53 23.92
C PRO A 34 4.53 10.02 23.83
N ALA A 35 5.44 10.98 23.65
CA ALA A 35 6.86 10.77 23.82
C ALA A 35 7.10 10.25 25.25
N LYS A 36 7.37 8.95 25.38
CA LYS A 36 7.94 8.37 26.59
C LYS A 36 8.68 7.10 26.20
N ALA A 37 10.01 7.21 26.17
CA ALA A 37 11.03 6.16 26.16
C ALA A 37 10.77 4.95 25.24
N ALA A 38 11.74 4.62 24.39
CA ALA A 38 11.82 3.33 23.72
C ALA A 38 11.74 2.18 24.76
N GLN A 39 10.53 1.77 25.11
CA GLN A 39 10.26 0.49 25.73
C GLN A 39 10.17 -0.47 24.57
N VAL A 40 11.25 -1.22 24.40
CA VAL A 40 11.24 -2.46 23.62
C VAL A 40 10.26 -3.37 24.35
N LEU A 41 8.98 -3.24 24.02
CA LEU A 41 7.97 -4.19 24.44
C LEU A 41 8.35 -5.48 23.72
N GLU A 42 8.98 -6.40 24.46
CA GLU A 42 9.09 -7.79 24.03
C GLU A 42 7.67 -8.31 23.88
N ALA A 43 7.11 -8.11 22.68
CA ALA A 43 5.93 -8.83 22.25
C ALA A 43 6.33 -10.31 22.31
N ASN A 44 5.93 -10.99 23.37
CA ASN A 44 5.95 -12.44 23.41
C ASN A 44 4.96 -12.91 22.34
N VAL A 45 5.46 -13.08 21.10
CA VAL A 45 4.66 -13.52 19.96
C VAL A 45 4.58 -15.03 20.02
N THR A 46 3.75 -15.54 20.93
CA THR A 46 3.63 -16.96 21.26
C THR A 46 3.14 -17.83 20.07
N ASP A 47 2.62 -17.21 19.01
CA ASP A 47 2.07 -17.90 17.82
C ASP A 47 2.83 -17.62 16.51
N ARG A 48 3.99 -16.93 16.55
CA ARG A 48 4.78 -16.74 15.33
C ARG A 48 5.60 -18.00 15.08
N ALA A 49 5.42 -18.58 13.90
CA ALA A 49 6.31 -19.64 13.42
C ALA A 49 7.78 -19.22 13.66
N PRO A 50 8.61 -20.09 14.25
CA PRO A 50 9.98 -19.76 14.58
C PRO A 50 10.70 -19.22 13.33
N VAL A 51 11.59 -18.25 13.55
CA VAL A 51 12.43 -17.74 12.46
C VAL A 51 13.21 -18.95 11.93
N PRO A 52 13.07 -19.31 10.64
CA PRO A 52 13.80 -20.46 10.13
C PRO A 52 15.32 -20.23 10.23
N PRO A 53 16.16 -21.20 9.89
CA PRO A 53 17.59 -20.94 9.67
C PRO A 53 17.82 -20.19 8.34
N ILE A 54 18.73 -19.21 8.31
CA ILE A 54 19.13 -18.42 7.11
C ILE A 54 20.03 -19.27 6.19
N THR A 55 19.59 -20.49 5.85
CA THR A 55 20.37 -21.41 5.03
C THR A 55 20.15 -21.17 3.54
N ASP A 56 19.00 -20.61 3.18
CA ASP A 56 18.53 -20.57 1.80
C ASP A 56 18.73 -19.19 1.16
N LYS A 57 19.75 -19.10 0.29
CA LYS A 57 20.16 -17.84 -0.36
C LYS A 57 19.10 -17.30 -1.32
N GLU A 58 18.24 -18.17 -1.86
CA GLU A 58 17.14 -17.79 -2.77
C GLU A 58 16.06 -16.93 -2.11
N ASN A 59 16.03 -16.88 -0.77
CA ASN A 59 15.10 -16.07 0.00
C ASN A 59 15.76 -14.78 0.53
N LEU A 60 17.01 -14.52 0.18
CA LEU A 60 17.65 -13.24 0.49
C LEU A 60 17.31 -12.22 -0.59
N TRP A 61 16.71 -11.11 -0.16
CA TRP A 61 16.45 -9.95 -1.00
C TRP A 61 17.41 -8.84 -0.60
N LEU A 62 18.22 -8.42 -1.56
CA LEU A 62 19.19 -7.34 -1.38
C LEU A 62 18.58 -6.06 -1.96
N LEU A 63 18.50 -5.03 -1.14
CA LEU A 63 18.05 -3.70 -1.54
C LEU A 63 19.23 -2.73 -1.42
N ASP A 64 19.67 -2.23 -2.56
CA ASP A 64 20.71 -1.21 -2.65
C ASP A 64 20.09 0.18 -2.59
N LEU A 65 20.54 0.97 -1.62
CA LEU A 65 20.09 2.33 -1.41
C LEU A 65 20.97 3.30 -2.21
N SER A 66 20.37 4.38 -2.71
CA SER A 66 21.09 5.45 -3.42
C SER A 66 22.17 6.14 -2.57
N THR A 67 22.06 6.06 -1.25
CA THR A 67 23.05 6.56 -0.29
C THR A 67 24.28 5.65 -0.14
N GLY A 68 24.32 4.51 -0.84
CA GLY A 68 25.42 3.53 -0.78
C GLY A 68 25.26 2.47 0.31
N GLY A 69 24.16 2.49 1.06
CA GLY A 69 23.82 1.44 2.03
C GLY A 69 23.19 0.22 1.37
N ARG A 70 23.47 -0.98 1.90
CA ARG A 70 22.82 -2.22 1.47
C ARG A 70 21.97 -2.79 2.61
N VAL A 71 20.69 -3.00 2.32
CA VAL A 71 19.75 -3.66 3.24
C VAL A 71 19.57 -5.10 2.79
N THR A 72 19.88 -6.05 3.68
CA THR A 72 19.64 -7.48 3.42
C THR A 72 18.37 -7.89 4.14
N ILE A 73 17.36 -8.30 3.37
CA ILE A 73 16.05 -8.69 3.85
C ILE A 73 15.92 -10.19 3.64
N TRP A 74 15.56 -10.90 4.70
CA TRP A 74 15.27 -12.32 4.58
C TRP A 74 13.77 -12.58 4.45
N LEU A 75 13.39 -13.17 3.32
CA LEU A 75 12.01 -13.47 2.95
C LEU A 75 11.55 -14.77 3.64
N ARG A 76 10.31 -14.75 4.14
CA ARG A 76 9.68 -15.87 4.87
C ARG A 76 8.56 -16.51 4.07
N PRO A 77 8.86 -17.46 3.17
CA PRO A 77 7.84 -18.14 2.36
C PRO A 77 6.92 -19.04 3.20
N ASP A 78 7.36 -19.43 4.41
CA ASP A 78 6.60 -20.21 5.37
C ASP A 78 5.39 -19.45 5.93
N VAL A 79 5.48 -18.13 6.08
CA VAL A 79 4.37 -17.29 6.59
C VAL A 79 3.57 -16.68 5.45
N ALA A 80 4.23 -16.21 4.39
CA ALA A 80 3.59 -15.45 3.32
C ALA A 80 4.08 -15.87 1.92
N PRO A 81 3.75 -17.08 1.46
CA PRO A 81 4.32 -17.65 0.23
C PRO A 81 4.01 -16.82 -1.02
N LYS A 82 2.75 -16.37 -1.17
CA LYS A 82 2.31 -15.56 -2.32
C LYS A 82 3.01 -14.19 -2.39
N MET A 83 3.28 -13.59 -1.24
CA MET A 83 3.97 -12.29 -1.18
C MET A 83 5.43 -12.45 -1.57
N VAL A 84 6.09 -13.49 -1.05
CA VAL A 84 7.49 -13.80 -1.38
C VAL A 84 7.65 -14.06 -2.88
N GLU A 85 6.76 -14.85 -3.49
CA GLU A 85 6.77 -15.09 -4.93
C GLU A 85 6.60 -13.79 -5.74
N ARG A 86 5.67 -12.92 -5.33
CA ARG A 86 5.44 -11.64 -5.99
C ARG A 86 6.66 -10.72 -5.91
N ILE A 87 7.27 -10.60 -4.73
CA ILE A 87 8.49 -9.81 -4.53
C ILE A 87 9.59 -10.34 -5.45
N LYS A 88 9.87 -11.65 -5.43
CA LYS A 88 10.88 -12.27 -6.31
C LYS A 88 10.62 -11.96 -7.78
N THR A 89 9.37 -12.05 -8.22
CA THR A 89 8.99 -11.77 -9.60
C THR A 89 9.23 -10.32 -9.99
N LEU A 90 8.84 -9.37 -9.14
CA LEU A 90 9.02 -7.94 -9.40
C LEU A 90 10.50 -7.54 -9.34
N THR A 91 11.26 -8.06 -8.39
CA THR A 91 12.70 -7.83 -8.28
C THR A 91 13.45 -8.34 -9.50
N ARG A 92 13.15 -9.56 -9.99
CA ARG A 92 13.75 -10.11 -11.23
C ARG A 92 13.40 -9.31 -12.49
N ARG A 93 12.31 -8.54 -12.45
CA ARG A 93 11.90 -7.63 -13.52
C ARG A 93 12.47 -6.22 -13.35
N HIS A 94 13.37 -6.00 -12.39
CA HIS A 94 13.96 -4.70 -12.11
C HIS A 94 12.91 -3.62 -11.78
N PHE A 95 11.75 -4.02 -11.25
CA PHE A 95 10.65 -3.07 -10.98
C PHE A 95 11.01 -2.06 -9.88
N TYR A 96 11.78 -2.48 -8.87
CA TYR A 96 12.16 -1.64 -7.74
C TYR A 96 13.37 -0.73 -8.02
N ASP A 97 14.01 -0.87 -9.17
CA ASP A 97 15.23 -0.14 -9.50
C ASP A 97 14.87 1.32 -9.84
N GLY A 98 15.52 2.28 -9.16
CA GLY A 98 15.27 3.70 -9.35
C GLY A 98 14.01 4.24 -8.64
N LEU A 99 13.28 3.40 -7.89
CA LEU A 99 12.18 3.86 -7.07
C LEU A 99 12.67 4.55 -5.78
N THR A 100 11.87 5.48 -5.28
CA THR A 100 12.17 6.24 -4.06
C THR A 100 11.20 5.85 -2.94
N PHE A 101 11.62 6.08 -1.69
CA PHE A 101 10.71 5.96 -0.56
C PHE A 101 9.81 7.20 -0.50
N HIS A 102 8.57 7.05 -0.95
CA HIS A 102 7.60 8.14 -0.97
C HIS A 102 7.14 8.56 0.42
N ARG A 103 7.27 7.69 1.43
CA ARG A 103 6.84 7.98 2.80
C ARG A 103 7.82 7.41 3.81
N VAL A 104 8.48 8.30 4.54
CA VAL A 104 9.44 7.96 5.60
C VAL A 104 9.01 8.68 6.88
N ILE A 105 8.85 7.93 7.96
CA ILE A 105 8.58 8.47 9.30
C ILE A 105 9.64 7.93 10.25
N ASP A 106 10.37 8.85 10.87
CA ASP A 106 11.44 8.53 11.82
C ASP A 106 10.88 7.72 13.00
N GLY A 107 11.57 6.63 13.33
CA GLY A 107 11.18 5.72 14.41
C GLY A 107 9.97 4.84 14.11
N PHE A 108 9.42 4.86 12.89
CA PHE A 108 8.28 4.01 12.52
C PHE A 108 8.55 3.12 11.31
N MET A 109 8.51 3.69 10.10
CA MET A 109 8.68 2.90 8.86
C MET A 109 9.08 3.76 7.67
N ALA A 110 9.74 3.10 6.72
CA ALA A 110 9.96 3.59 5.37
C ALA A 110 9.09 2.77 4.40
N GLN A 111 8.26 3.46 3.63
CA GLN A 111 7.39 2.88 2.61
C GLN A 111 7.82 3.39 1.24
N GLY A 112 7.99 2.43 0.33
CA GLY A 112 8.34 2.67 -1.07
C GLY A 112 7.87 1.51 -1.93
N GLY A 113 8.42 1.45 -3.14
CA GLY A 113 7.99 0.54 -4.19
C GLY A 113 6.89 1.10 -5.07
#